data_AF-A0ABD1NY31-F1
#
_entry.id   AF-A0ABD1NY31-F1
#
_cell.length_a   1.000
_cell.length_b   1.000
_cell.length_c   1.000
_cell.angle_alpha   90.00
_cell.angle_beta   90.00
_cell.angle_gamma   90.00
#
_symmetry.space_group_name_H-M   'P 1'
#
loop_
_entity.id
_entity.type
_entity.pdbx_description
1 polymer ?
#
loop_
_entity_poly.entity_id
_entity_poly.type
_entity_poly.pdbx_seq_one_letter_code
_entity_poly.pdbx_strand_id
1 'polypeptide(L)'
;MKYEIPGETIPFAAARDLELLTLGRETMQMKNFLALKYAELVYAGRWFDSLLESMDIFMKDITKTITRYVNVKLYKESVIVTGRESQNSLYWQDISRRRLIPSVIGLGKTSLLPLE
;
A
#
# COMPACT_ATOMS: atom_id res chain seq x y z
N MET A 1 -23.47 -18.71 -9.20
CA MET A 1 -22.37 -18.69 -10.19
C MET A 1 -21.19 -17.98 -9.57
N LYS A 2 -19.99 -18.58 -9.59
CA LYS A 2 -18.77 -17.87 -9.18
C LYS A 2 -18.33 -17.00 -10.35
N TYR A 3 -18.21 -15.69 -10.11
CA TYR A 3 -17.63 -14.76 -11.07
C TYR A 3 -16.14 -14.67 -10.76
N GLU A 4 -15.32 -15.37 -11.54
CA GLU A 4 -13.86 -15.34 -11.41
C GLU A 4 -13.30 -14.40 -12.47
N ILE A 5 -12.66 -13.31 -12.03
CA ILE A 5 -11.98 -12.36 -12.91
C ILE A 5 -10.48 -12.46 -12.64
N PRO A 6 -9.81 -13.51 -13.15
CA PRO A 6 -8.39 -13.74 -12.87
C PRO A 6 -7.52 -12.60 -13.40
N GLY A 7 -7.94 -11.94 -14.48
CA GLY A 7 -7.22 -10.81 -15.07
C GLY A 7 -7.23 -9.53 -14.24
N GLU A 8 -8.28 -9.30 -13.43
CA GLU A 8 -8.38 -8.12 -12.56
C GLU A 8 -7.69 -8.35 -11.21
N THR A 9 -7.67 -9.61 -10.75
CA THR A 9 -7.12 -9.98 -9.44
C THR A 9 -5.63 -9.62 -9.31
N ILE A 10 -4.85 -9.77 -10.40
CA ILE A 10 -3.42 -9.50 -10.43
C ILE A 10 -3.10 -8.00 -10.26
N PRO A 11 -3.61 -7.08 -11.12
CA PRO A 11 -3.35 -5.65 -10.96
C PRO A 11 -3.97 -5.10 -9.67
N PHE A 12 -5.11 -5.61 -9.22
CA PHE A 12 -5.71 -5.20 -7.95
C PHE A 12 -4.82 -5.54 -6.75
N ALA A 13 -4.29 -6.77 -6.71
CA ALA A 13 -3.37 -7.19 -5.66
C ALA A 13 -2.10 -6.35 -5.66
N ALA A 14 -1.51 -6.09 -6.84
CA ALA A 14 -0.31 -5.26 -6.98
C ALA A 14 -0.55 -3.80 -6.57
N ALA A 15 -1.67 -3.19 -6.98
CA ALA A 15 -2.01 -1.82 -6.63
C ALA A 15 -2.19 -1.66 -5.12
N ARG A 16 -2.96 -2.56 -4.48
CA ARG A 16 -3.15 -2.56 -3.03
C ARG A 16 -1.82 -2.67 -2.27
N ASP A 17 -0.89 -3.44 -2.82
CA ASP A 17 0.42 -3.64 -2.23
C ASP A 17 1.33 -2.43 -2.30
N LEU A 18 1.27 -1.68 -3.40
CA LEU A 18 1.97 -0.41 -3.53
C LEU A 18 1.38 0.65 -2.60
N GLU A 19 0.05 0.68 -2.50
CA GLU A 19 -0.65 1.63 -1.64
C GLU A 19 -0.24 1.49 -0.17
N LEU A 20 -0.04 0.26 0.31
CA LEU A 20 0.44 0.01 1.66
C LEU A 20 1.87 0.53 1.92
N LEU A 21 2.68 0.69 0.88
CA LEU A 21 4.04 1.21 0.98
C LEU A 21 4.10 2.74 0.90
N THR A 22 3.21 3.35 0.12
CA THR A 22 3.29 4.77 -0.23
C THR A 22 2.27 5.66 0.47
N LEU A 23 1.12 5.11 0.89
CA LEU A 23 0.10 5.89 1.57
C LEU A 23 0.24 5.80 3.09
N GLY A 24 0.02 6.94 3.74
CA GLY A 24 -0.14 7.01 5.19
C GLY A 24 -1.42 6.28 5.63
N ARG A 25 -1.44 5.87 6.91
CA ARG A 25 -2.57 5.15 7.51
C ARG A 25 -3.89 5.89 7.39
N GLU A 26 -3.91 7.19 7.70
CA GLU A 26 -5.13 8.02 7.67
C GLU A 26 -5.66 8.17 6.24
N THR A 27 -4.76 8.37 5.27
CA THR A 27 -5.11 8.45 3.85
C THR A 27 -5.73 7.14 3.36
N MET A 28 -5.19 5.99 3.77
CA MET A 28 -5.77 4.68 3.46
C MET A 28 -7.15 4.47 4.08
N GLN A 29 -7.37 4.93 5.31
CA GLN A 29 -8.68 4.85 5.96
C GLN A 29 -9.72 5.71 5.22
N MET A 30 -9.36 6.94 4.87
CA MET A 30 -10.24 7.84 4.11
C MET A 30 -10.56 7.25 2.72
N LYS A 31 -9.54 6.71 2.03
CA LYS A 31 -9.71 6.03 0.74
C LYS A 31 -10.75 4.91 0.83
N ASN A 32 -10.64 4.03 1.83
CA ASN A 32 -11.57 2.92 2.01
C ASN A 32 -13.00 3.38 2.28
N PHE A 33 -13.16 4.44 3.08
CA PHE A 33 -14.48 5.03 3.34
C PHE A 33 -15.10 5.62 2.05
N LEU A 34 -14.31 6.39 1.29
CA LEU A 34 -14.76 6.95 0.02
C LEU A 34 -15.06 5.87 -1.01
N ALA A 35 -14.30 4.78 -1.06
CA ALA A 35 -14.55 3.67 -1.99
C ALA A 35 -15.92 3.01 -1.76
N LEU A 36 -16.35 2.87 -0.50
CA LEU A 36 -17.69 2.35 -0.19
C LEU A 36 -18.79 3.31 -0.67
N LYS A 37 -18.64 4.61 -0.42
CA LYS A 37 -19.60 5.62 -0.87
C LYS A 37 -19.65 5.75 -2.39
N TYR A 38 -18.50 5.63 -3.04
CA TYR A 38 -18.39 5.59 -4.49
C TYR A 38 -19.18 4.41 -5.07
N ALA A 39 -19.02 3.22 -4.49
CA ALA A 39 -19.77 2.03 -4.92
C ALA A 39 -21.28 2.22 -4.75
N GLU A 40 -21.75 2.80 -3.64
CA GLU A 40 -23.17 3.11 -3.44
C GLU A 40 -23.73 4.06 -4.52
N LEU A 41 -23.00 5.13 -4.86
CA LEU A 41 -23.42 6.10 -5.89
C LEU A 41 -23.45 5.49 -7.29
N VAL A 42 -22.44 4.68 -7.61
CA VAL A 42 -22.35 3.94 -8.88
C VAL A 42 -23.50 2.94 -9.01
N TYR A 43 -23.79 2.18 -7.96
CA TYR A 43 -24.92 1.26 -7.93
C TYR A 43 -26.26 1.97 -8.08
N ALA A 44 -26.40 3.17 -7.51
CA ALA A 44 -27.57 4.01 -7.66
C ALA A 44 -27.68 4.68 -9.04
N GLY A 45 -26.69 4.52 -9.93
CA GLY A 45 -26.65 5.10 -11.27
C GLY A 45 -26.37 6.61 -11.30
N ARG A 46 -25.84 7.18 -10.22
CA ARG A 46 -25.61 8.64 -10.07
C ARG A 46 -24.22 9.05 -10.56
N TRP A 47 -23.95 8.80 -11.85
CA TRP A 47 -22.64 9.05 -12.46
C TRP A 47 -22.26 10.53 -12.59
N PHE A 48 -23.25 11.43 -12.68
CA PHE A 48 -23.07 12.87 -12.92
C PHE A 48 -23.17 13.73 -11.65
N ASP A 49 -23.13 13.09 -10.48
CA ASP A 49 -23.15 13.81 -9.20
C ASP A 49 -21.81 14.53 -9.00
N SER A 50 -21.84 15.81 -8.60
CA SER A 50 -20.62 16.58 -8.31
C SER A 50 -19.81 15.96 -7.18
N LEU A 51 -20.48 15.18 -6.31
CA LEU A 51 -19.82 14.40 -5.28
C LEU A 51 -18.90 13.32 -5.87
N LEU A 52 -19.33 12.64 -6.93
CA LEU A 52 -18.56 11.57 -7.56
C LEU A 52 -17.34 12.14 -8.29
N GLU A 53 -17.49 13.28 -8.97
CA GLU A 53 -16.37 14.01 -9.57
C GLU A 53 -15.32 14.45 -8.52
N SER A 54 -15.79 14.94 -7.37
CA SER A 54 -14.91 15.33 -6.26
C SER A 54 -14.14 14.14 -5.69
N MET A 55 -14.79 12.98 -5.57
CA MET A 55 -14.15 11.73 -5.14
C MET A 55 -13.10 11.25 -6.16
N ASP A 56 -13.38 11.36 -7.46
CA ASP A 56 -12.43 11.00 -8.51
C ASP A 56 -11.18 11.87 -8.48
N ILE A 57 -11.33 13.18 -8.25
CA ILE A 57 -10.19 14.10 -8.13
C ILE A 57 -9.33 13.72 -6.92
N PHE A 58 -9.96 13.44 -5.78
CA PHE A 58 -9.25 12.98 -4.58
C PHE A 58 -8.47 11.68 -4.84
N MET A 59 -9.12 10.68 -5.46
CA MET A 59 -8.49 9.39 -5.78
C MET A 59 -7.32 9.54 -6.77
N LYS A 60 -7.46 10.41 -7.77
CA LYS A 60 -6.36 10.72 -8.70
C LYS A 60 -5.17 11.35 -7.99
N ASP A 61 -5.41 12.25 -7.05
CA ASP A 61 -4.35 12.96 -6.35
C ASP A 61 -3.51 12.04 -5.46
N ILE A 62 -4.16 11.18 -4.65
CA ILE A 62 -3.45 10.21 -3.81
C ILE A 62 -2.65 9.19 -4.63
N THR A 63 -3.13 8.86 -5.84
CA THR A 63 -2.54 7.83 -6.69
C THR A 63 -1.29 8.34 -7.42
N LYS A 64 -1.11 9.66 -7.60
CA LYS A 64 0.12 10.23 -8.22
C LYS A 64 1.40 9.80 -7.50
N THR A 65 1.33 9.64 -6.18
CA THR A 65 2.46 9.23 -5.34
C THR A 65 2.83 7.75 -5.55
N ILE A 66 1.93 6.97 -6.18
CA ILE A 66 2.10 5.55 -6.48
C ILE A 66 2.83 5.39 -7.83
N THR A 67 4.12 5.71 -7.85
CA THR A 67 4.94 5.52 -9.06
C THR A 67 6.01 4.46 -8.78
N ARG A 68 5.76 3.18 -9.17
CA ARG A 68 6.80 2.15 -9.37
C ARG A 68 6.27 0.76 -9.78
N TYR A 69 7.23 -0.18 -9.89
CA TYR A 69 7.08 -1.57 -10.32
C TYR A 69 6.84 -2.53 -9.15
N VAL A 70 6.01 -3.55 -9.39
CA VAL A 70 5.77 -4.68 -8.49
C VAL A 70 6.11 -5.97 -9.21
N ASN A 71 6.95 -6.79 -8.60
CA ASN A 71 7.24 -8.14 -9.09
C ASN A 71 6.29 -9.13 -8.44
N VAL A 72 5.43 -9.71 -9.28
CA VAL A 72 4.41 -10.67 -8.88
C VAL A 72 4.76 -12.05 -9.42
N LYS A 73 4.75 -13.07 -8.56
CA LYS A 73 4.81 -14.46 -8.96
C LYS A 73 3.40 -15.04 -8.92
N LEU A 74 2.97 -15.60 -10.04
CA LEU A 74 1.71 -16.32 -10.13
C LEU A 74 1.97 -17.78 -9.81
N TYR A 75 1.28 -18.31 -8.80
CA TYR A 75 1.32 -19.72 -8.48
C TYR A 75 -0.08 -20.30 -8.50
N LYS A 76 -0.37 -21.08 -9.54
CA LYS A 76 -1.68 -21.69 -9.79
C LYS A 76 -2.80 -20.65 -9.80
N GLU A 77 -3.56 -20.52 -8.70
CA GLU A 77 -4.65 -19.52 -8.54
C GLU A 77 -4.31 -18.44 -7.52
N SER A 78 -3.07 -18.40 -7.02
CA SER A 78 -2.63 -17.45 -6.02
C SER A 78 -1.62 -16.46 -6.61
N VAL A 79 -1.78 -15.21 -6.21
CA VAL A 79 -0.92 -14.09 -6.61
C VAL A 79 0.00 -13.78 -5.43
N ILE A 80 1.30 -13.99 -5.59
CA ILE A 80 2.30 -13.77 -4.53
C ILE A 80 3.21 -12.61 -4.94
N VAL A 81 3.17 -11.51 -4.21
CA VAL A 81 4.06 -10.38 -4.46
C VAL A 81 5.43 -10.66 -3.86
N THR A 82 6.45 -10.76 -4.73
CA THR A 82 7.80 -11.21 -4.36
C THR A 82 8.74 -10.03 -4.07
N GLY A 83 8.49 -8.87 -4.69
CA GLY A 83 9.32 -7.70 -4.49
C GLY A 83 8.60 -6.43 -4.93
N ARG A 84 8.85 -5.34 -4.22
CA ARG A 84 8.29 -4.03 -4.50
C ARG A 84 9.38 -3.01 -4.35
N GLU A 85 9.34 -2.05 -5.22
CA GLU A 85 10.17 -0.87 -5.12
C GLU A 85 9.17 0.30 -4.91
N SER A 86 9.39 1.25 -3.98
CA SER A 86 8.82 2.63 -4.07
C SER A 86 9.88 3.75 -3.80
N GLN A 87 9.94 4.84 -4.61
CA GLN A 87 10.85 5.98 -4.41
C GLN A 87 10.36 6.81 -3.20
N ASN A 88 9.05 6.84 -2.98
CA ASN A 88 8.37 7.49 -1.87
C ASN A 88 7.90 6.48 -0.82
N SER A 89 8.71 5.44 -0.55
CA SER A 89 8.38 4.46 0.47
C SER A 89 8.37 5.11 1.85
N LEU A 90 7.22 5.12 2.53
CA LEU A 90 7.11 5.51 3.94
C LEU A 90 7.67 4.44 4.88
N TYR A 91 8.12 3.30 4.33
CA TYR A 91 8.70 2.20 5.07
C TYR A 91 10.13 2.54 5.53
N TRP A 92 10.25 3.22 6.67
CA TRP A 92 11.51 3.37 7.37
C TRP A 92 11.89 2.04 8.04
N GLN A 93 12.81 1.30 7.41
CA GLN A 93 13.38 0.07 7.96
C GLN A 93 14.01 0.29 9.36
N ASP A 94 14.47 1.51 9.64
CA ASP A 94 15.12 1.89 10.90
C ASP A 94 14.17 1.89 12.12
N ILE A 95 12.89 2.26 11.93
CA ILE A 95 11.91 2.34 13.02
C ILE A 95 11.44 0.93 13.44
N SER A 96 11.35 -0.01 12.50
CA SER A 96 10.96 -1.39 12.81
C SER A 96 12.02 -2.15 13.60
N ARG A 97 13.30 -1.80 13.47
CA ARG A 97 14.40 -2.48 14.17
C ARG A 97 14.56 -2.07 15.64
N ARG A 98 14.05 -0.89 16.04
CA ARG A 98 14.29 -0.28 17.36
C ARG A 98 13.33 -0.67 18.49
N ARG A 99 12.44 -1.66 18.32
CA ARG A 99 11.52 -2.09 19.40
C ARG A 99 12.06 -3.20 20.30
N LEU A 100 13.28 -3.69 20.08
CA LEU A 100 13.99 -4.47 21.09
C LEU A 100 14.67 -3.49 22.03
N ILE A 101 14.00 -3.19 23.15
CA ILE A 101 14.58 -2.48 24.28
C ILE A 101 15.76 -3.34 24.77
N PRO A 102 17.03 -2.92 24.66
CA PRO A 102 18.11 -3.63 25.31
C PRO A 102 18.13 -3.16 26.77
N SER A 103 17.20 -3.66 27.58
CA SER A 103 17.31 -3.53 29.03
C SER A 103 18.16 -4.69 29.54
N VAL A 104 19.39 -4.36 29.94
CA VAL A 104 20.16 -5.06 30.97
C VAL A 104 20.60 -6.48 30.61
N ILE A 105 21.69 -6.62 29.85
CA ILE A 105 22.73 -7.61 30.13
C ILE A 105 24.08 -6.93 29.89
N GLY A 106 24.77 -6.60 30.99
CA GLY A 106 26.14 -6.12 30.96
C GLY A 106 27.12 -7.22 30.57
N LEU A 107 28.35 -6.77 30.25
CA LEU A 107 29.59 -7.51 29.98
C LEU A 107 29.77 -8.04 28.55
N GLY A 108 30.76 -7.46 27.86
CA GLY A 108 31.44 -8.13 26.74
C GLY A 108 31.87 -7.18 25.62
N LYS A 109 33.06 -6.60 25.76
CA LYS A 109 33.87 -5.90 24.73
C LYS A 109 33.57 -6.32 23.29
N THR A 110 33.44 -5.36 22.36
CA THR A 110 34.13 -5.37 21.05
C THR A 110 34.12 -3.95 20.48
N SER A 111 35.30 -3.33 20.46
CA SER A 111 35.66 -2.14 19.73
C SER A 111 35.44 -2.31 18.22
N LEU A 112 34.93 -1.28 17.53
CA LEU A 112 35.67 -0.47 16.55
C LEU A 112 34.74 0.58 15.89
N LEU A 113 35.28 1.80 15.80
CA LEU A 113 34.70 3.06 15.32
C LEU A 113 34.90 3.21 13.77
N PRO A 114 34.41 4.30 13.14
CA PRO A 114 33.92 4.32 11.75
C PRO A 114 35.05 4.41 10.71
N LEU A 115 34.73 4.04 9.47
CA LEU A 115 35.60 4.22 8.29
C LEU A 115 35.04 5.35 7.40
N GLU A 116 36.00 6.05 6.80
CA GLU A 116 35.90 7.24 5.94
C GLU A 116 34.89 7.17 4.80
#